data_AF-T1BQ43-F1
#
_entry.id   AF-T1BQ43-F1
#
_cell.length_a   1.000
_cell.length_b   1.000
_cell.length_c   1.000
_cell.angle_alpha   90.00
_cell.angle_beta   90.00
_cell.angle_gamma   90.00
#
_symmetry.space_group_name_H-M   'P 1'
#
loop_
_entity.id
_entity.type
_entity.pdbx_description
1 polymer ?
#
loop_
_entity_poly.entity_id
_entity_poly.type
_entity_poly.pdbx_seq_one_letter_code
_entity_poly.pdbx_strand_id
1 'polypeptide(L)'
;MITISKVSNGGQALGYYSERDDYYREGGAAPARFFGEGAAALGLSGPMVRENAERFADVLEGRVEGRQLGQADRHTPGWDMTFSASK
;
A
#
# COMPACT_ATOMS: atom_id res chain seq x y z
N MET A 1 -11.23 -3.32 17.39
CA MET A 1 -10.26 -2.29 17.83
C MET A 1 -9.56 -1.73 16.62
N ILE A 2 -9.26 -0.43 16.59
CA ILE A 2 -8.49 0.20 15.52
C ILE A 2 -7.19 0.74 16.12
N THR A 3 -6.04 0.42 15.51
CA THR A 3 -4.76 1.04 15.83
C THR A 3 -4.28 1.85 14.64
N ILE A 4 -3.73 3.04 14.90
CA ILE A 4 -3.25 3.95 13.88
C ILE A 4 -1.76 4.18 14.10
N SER A 5 -0.96 3.99 13.06
CA SER A 5 0.48 4.25 13.09
C SER A 5 0.92 4.96 11.81
N LYS A 6 2.05 5.67 11.90
CA LYS A 6 2.66 6.32 10.72
C LYS A 6 3.43 5.27 9.93
N VAL A 7 3.26 5.25 8.61
CA VAL A 7 4.11 4.43 7.72
C VAL A 7 5.52 5.01 7.72
N SER A 8 6.49 4.20 8.14
CA SER A 8 7.87 4.63 8.35
C SER A 8 8.67 4.78 7.05
N ASN A 9 8.43 3.93 6.06
CA ASN A 9 9.12 3.98 4.76
C ASN A 9 8.23 3.39 3.66
N GLY A 10 7.99 4.17 2.58
CA GLY A 10 7.18 3.74 1.43
C GLY A 10 7.74 2.53 0.67
N GLY A 11 9.07 2.39 0.59
CA GLY A 11 9.72 1.23 -0.04
C GLY A 11 9.65 -0.06 0.80
N GLN A 12 9.71 0.04 2.13
CA GLN A 12 9.51 -1.14 3.01
C GLN A 12 8.03 -1.56 3.09
N ALA A 13 7.11 -0.61 2.94
CA ALA A 13 5.69 -0.90 2.86
C ALA A 13 5.38 -1.79 1.64
N LEU A 14 6.12 -1.63 0.54
CA LEU A 14 5.98 -2.51 -0.62
C LEU A 14 6.22 -3.98 -0.24
N GLY A 15 7.32 -4.31 0.44
CA GLY A 15 7.58 -5.68 0.89
C GLY A 15 6.48 -6.23 1.79
N TYR A 16 5.95 -5.42 2.70
CA TYR A 16 4.83 -5.80 3.58
C TYR A 16 3.51 -6.07 2.82
N TYR A 17 3.22 -5.30 1.78
CA TYR A 17 1.99 -5.42 1.00
C TYR A 17 2.10 -6.31 -0.25
N SER A 18 3.30 -6.50 -0.80
CA SER A 18 3.57 -7.14 -2.10
C SER A 18 4.35 -8.45 -2.04
N GLU A 19 5.07 -8.79 -0.95
CA GLU A 19 5.73 -10.10 -0.83
C GLU A 19 4.69 -11.19 -0.56
N ARG A 20 4.00 -11.60 -1.63
CA ARG A 20 3.24 -12.85 -1.76
C ARG A 20 3.30 -13.37 -3.19
N ASP A 21 4.51 -13.65 -3.65
CA ASP A 21 4.67 -14.46 -4.87
C ASP A 21 4.12 -15.88 -4.60
N ASP A 22 3.06 -16.16 -5.35
CA ASP A 22 2.14 -17.30 -5.32
C ASP A 22 2.74 -18.62 -5.81
N TYR A 23 3.76 -19.19 -5.14
CA TYR A 23 4.17 -20.57 -5.51
C TYR A 23 4.30 -21.60 -4.38
N TYR A 24 4.26 -21.21 -3.10
CA TYR A 24 4.32 -22.16 -1.97
C TYR A 24 3.66 -21.66 -0.67
N ARG A 25 2.35 -21.38 -0.62
CA ARG A 25 1.68 -21.17 0.69
C ARG A 25 0.36 -21.93 0.84
N GLU A 26 0.49 -23.18 1.25
CA GLU A 26 -0.44 -23.84 2.17
C GLU A 26 -0.49 -23.06 3.50
N GLY A 27 -1.15 -21.89 3.56
CA GLY A 27 -1.07 -21.10 4.81
C GLY A 27 -1.64 -19.70 4.82
N GLY A 28 -2.63 -19.42 3.96
CA GLY A 28 -3.69 -18.45 4.24
C GLY A 28 -3.23 -17.06 4.66
N ALA A 29 -2.92 -16.24 3.68
CA ALA A 29 -2.73 -14.84 3.90
C ALA A 29 -3.75 -14.11 3.01
N ALA A 30 -4.58 -13.22 3.58
CA ALA A 30 -5.74 -12.64 2.87
C ALA A 30 -5.31 -11.72 1.71
N PRO A 31 -5.92 -11.83 0.50
CA PRO A 31 -5.53 -11.02 -0.65
C PRO A 31 -5.72 -9.52 -0.38
N ALA A 32 -4.68 -8.72 -0.62
CA ALA A 32 -4.74 -7.27 -0.53
C ALA A 32 -5.47 -6.69 -1.75
N ARG A 33 -6.18 -5.57 -1.55
CA ARG A 33 -6.92 -4.87 -2.62
C ARG A 33 -6.87 -3.37 -2.43
N PHE A 34 -6.95 -2.64 -3.54
CA PHE A 34 -7.15 -1.20 -3.48
C PHE A 34 -8.59 -0.84 -3.13
N PHE A 35 -8.74 0.30 -2.47
CA PHE A 35 -10.02 0.84 -2.02
C PHE A 35 -9.98 2.39 -2.03
N GLY A 36 -11.15 3.00 -2.26
CA GLY A 36 -11.34 4.45 -2.24
C GLY A 36 -11.34 5.11 -3.62
N GLU A 37 -12.03 6.25 -3.71
CA GLU A 37 -12.21 7.00 -4.97
C GLU A 37 -10.87 7.54 -5.51
N GLY A 38 -9.96 7.97 -4.62
CA GLY A 38 -8.62 8.41 -5.03
C GLY A 38 -7.79 7.31 -5.66
N ALA A 39 -7.88 6.08 -5.15
CA ALA A 39 -7.21 4.92 -5.76
C ALA A 39 -7.82 4.63 -7.15
N ALA A 40 -9.15 4.67 -7.27
CA ALA A 40 -9.83 4.51 -8.55
C ALA A 40 -9.43 5.58 -9.58
N ALA A 41 -9.32 6.85 -9.17
CA ALA A 41 -8.87 7.94 -10.02
C ALA A 41 -7.43 7.76 -10.52
N LEU A 42 -6.57 7.11 -9.73
CA LEU A 42 -5.19 6.76 -10.10
C LEU A 42 -5.07 5.42 -10.86
N GLY A 43 -6.19 4.77 -11.18
CA GLY A 43 -6.21 3.46 -11.82
C GLY A 43 -5.73 2.31 -10.92
N LEU A 44 -5.66 2.53 -9.61
CA LEU A 44 -5.37 1.53 -8.60
C LEU A 44 -6.68 0.90 -8.13
N SER A 45 -7.07 -0.21 -8.75
CA SER A 45 -8.33 -0.90 -8.43
C SER A 45 -8.13 -2.41 -8.44
N GLY A 46 -9.03 -3.12 -7.76
CA GLY A 46 -8.98 -4.58 -7.68
C GLY A 46 -7.86 -5.09 -6.76
N PRO A 47 -7.43 -6.35 -6.95
CA PRO A 47 -6.35 -6.95 -6.18
C PRO A 47 -5.03 -6.20 -6.35
N MET A 48 -4.25 -6.13 -5.28
CA MET A 48 -2.86 -5.70 -5.38
C MET A 48 -2.05 -6.87 -5.92
N VAL A 49 -1.43 -6.67 -7.08
CA VAL A 49 -0.57 -7.62 -7.78
C VAL A 49 0.75 -6.93 -8.12
N ARG A 50 1.78 -7.71 -8.46
CA ARG A 50 3.10 -7.16 -8.78
C ARG A 50 3.06 -6.00 -9.79
N GLU A 51 2.24 -6.13 -10.84
CA GLU A 51 2.11 -5.15 -11.92
C GLU A 51 1.59 -3.77 -11.46
N ASN A 52 0.79 -3.72 -10.39
CA ASN A 52 0.22 -2.48 -9.87
C ASN A 52 0.79 -2.07 -8.50
N ALA A 53 1.62 -2.91 -7.89
CA ALA A 53 2.31 -2.62 -6.63
C ALA A 53 3.31 -1.46 -6.78
N GLU A 54 4.06 -1.41 -7.88
CA GLU A 54 5.05 -0.34 -8.12
C GLU A 54 4.39 1.05 -8.14
N ARG A 55 3.21 1.18 -8.76
CA ARG A 55 2.44 2.43 -8.76
C ARG A 55 1.99 2.84 -7.36
N PHE A 56 1.67 1.87 -6.50
CA PHE A 56 1.36 2.15 -5.11
C PHE A 56 2.61 2.60 -4.32
N ALA A 57 3.77 2.00 -4.60
CA ALA A 57 5.06 2.44 -4.05
C ALA A 57 5.33 3.92 -4.39
N ASP A 58 5.12 4.30 -5.65
CA ASP A 58 5.29 5.69 -6.10
C ASP A 58 4.38 6.65 -5.32
N VAL A 59 3.12 6.28 -5.11
CA VAL A 59 2.19 7.07 -4.30
C VAL A 59 2.68 7.25 -2.86
N LEU A 60 3.22 6.19 -2.25
CA LEU A 60 3.83 6.24 -0.91
C LEU A 60 5.13 7.07 -0.85
N GLU A 61 5.79 7.30 -1.98
CA GLU A 61 6.92 8.22 -2.09
C GLU A 61 6.49 9.64 -2.50
N GLY A 62 5.19 9.87 -2.62
CA GLY A 62 4.60 11.14 -3.03
C GLY A 62 4.73 11.42 -4.53
N ARG A 63 5.08 10.42 -5.34
CA ARG A 63 5.09 10.50 -6.80
C ARG A 63 3.74 10.13 -7.35
N VAL A 64 3.03 11.11 -7.89
CA VAL A 64 1.67 10.92 -8.43
C VAL A 64 1.61 11.55 -9.82
N GLU A 65 1.21 10.76 -10.83
CA GLU A 65 1.09 11.20 -12.24
C GLU A 65 2.35 11.92 -12.76
N GLY A 66 3.54 11.41 -12.41
CA GLY A 66 4.82 11.98 -12.84
C GLY A 66 5.24 13.26 -12.10
N ARG A 67 4.54 13.64 -11.03
CA ARG A 67 4.83 14.82 -10.21
C ARG A 67 5.17 14.44 -8.78
N GLN A 68 6.15 15.13 -8.18
CA GLN A 68 6.40 15.03 -6.75
C GLN A 68 5.42 15.92 -5.99
N LEU A 69 4.67 15.33 -5.06
CA LEU A 69 3.86 16.03 -4.08
C LEU A 69 4.70 16.33 -2.83
N GLY A 70 4.79 17.61 -2.48
CA GLY A 70 5.62 18.08 -1.37
C GLY A 70 7.12 17.97 -1.65
N GLN A 71 7.93 17.94 -0.59
CA GLN A 71 9.37 17.72 -0.69
C GLN A 71 9.68 16.24 -0.41
N ALA A 72 10.45 15.58 -1.28
CA ALA A 72 10.69 14.14 -1.21
C ALA A 72 11.29 13.69 0.14
N ASP A 73 12.15 14.50 0.74
CA ASP A 73 12.81 14.25 2.03
C ASP A 73 11.89 14.49 3.24
N ARG A 74 10.77 15.18 3.05
CA ARG A 74 9.78 15.49 4.11
C ARG A 74 8.44 14.83 3.88
N HIS A 75 8.27 14.10 2.78
CA HIS A 75 7.05 13.42 2.44
C HIS A 75 6.72 12.37 3.51
N THR A 76 5.47 12.36 3.97
CA THR A 76 4.98 11.31 4.87
C THR A 76 4.25 10.27 4.02
N PRO A 77 4.74 9.03 3.95
CA PRO A 77 4.19 8.02 3.03
C PRO A 77 2.71 7.73 3.23
N GLY A 78 2.26 7.75 4.48
CA GLY A 78 0.87 7.50 4.81
C GLY A 78 0.68 7.07 6.26
N TRP A 79 -0.51 6.53 6.51
CA TRP A 79 -0.96 6.05 7.80
C TRP A 79 -1.47 4.62 7.65
N ASP A 80 -1.02 3.72 8.53
CA ASP A 80 -1.55 2.38 8.65
C ASP A 80 -2.68 2.39 9.67
N MET A 81 -3.86 1.89 9.25
CA MET A 81 -5.02 1.70 10.10
C MET A 81 -5.31 0.20 10.17
N THR A 82 -4.92 -0.44 11.28
CA THR A 82 -5.15 -1.87 11.49
C THR A 82 -6.47 -2.11 12.23
N PHE A 83 -7.34 -2.93 11.65
CA PHE A 83 -8.65 -3.29 12.22
C PHE A 83 -8.61 -4.70 12.81
N SER A 84 -8.68 -4.81 14.13
CA SER A 84 -8.72 -6.10 14.84
C SER A 84 -10.16 -6.44 15.23
N ALA A 85 -10.66 -7.57 14.73
CA ALA A 85 -11.94 -8.14 15.15
C ALA A 85 -11.91 -8.54 16.63
N SER A 86 -13.09 -8.64 17.27
CA SER A 86 -13.18 -9.25 18.59
C SER A 86 -12.73 -10.72 18.53
N LYS A 87 -12.17 -11.22 19.64
CA LYS A 87 -11.91 -12.65 19.81
C LYS A 87 -13.20 -13.43 19.90
#